data_AF-Q8I2G3-F1
#
_entry.id   AF-Q8I2G3-F1
#
_cell.length_a   1.000
_cell.length_b   1.000
_cell.length_c   1.000
_cell.angle_alpha   90.00
_cell.angle_beta   90.00
_cell.angle_gamma   90.00
#
_symmetry.space_group_name_H-M   'P 1'
#
loop_
_entity.id
_entity.type
_entity.pdbx_description
1 polymer ?
#
loop_
_entity_poly.entity_id
_entity_poly.type
_entity_poly.pdbx_seq_one_letter_code
_entity_poly.pdbx_strand_id
1 'polypeptide(L)'
;MRLNKDMKKMQKLSANCIFFKIFTIVIFCILQCASHIENDKLPYLQGEINMGNKLTARRLASLYISEQRYKKIEMNSSSDLEKKWKNICFEWRRDLNDICKQIFWEFKKVCIKNKVNVDIENDTWKTWRDEVQDRIKMKEEEDYQDYLRFKETQYTTTDMNKFIYEKIVSFKLFNDELLSEKDSFIECLVNKWLKYKEEHFDIKSVK
;
A
#
# COMPACT_ATOMS: atom_id res chain seq x y z
N MET A 1 -32.25 72.25 17.34
CA MET A 1 -31.44 71.15 17.93
C MET A 1 -32.13 69.76 17.92
N ARG A 2 -33.47 69.64 17.99
CA ARG A 2 -34.19 68.34 17.91
C ARG A 2 -33.97 67.57 16.60
N LEU A 3 -34.07 68.24 15.44
CA LEU A 3 -33.90 67.61 14.11
C LEU A 3 -32.60 66.80 13.95
N ASN A 4 -31.49 67.27 14.53
CA ASN A 4 -30.20 66.59 14.43
C ASN A 4 -30.14 65.29 15.26
N LYS A 5 -30.91 65.22 16.37
CA LYS A 5 -31.02 64.01 17.20
C LYS A 5 -31.83 62.92 16.49
N ASP A 6 -32.90 63.29 15.82
CA ASP A 6 -33.77 62.35 15.09
C ASP A 6 -33.08 61.80 13.83
N MET A 7 -32.37 62.64 13.07
CA MET A 7 -31.53 62.18 11.95
C MET A 7 -30.47 61.16 12.38
N LYS A 8 -29.73 61.43 13.47
CA LYS A 8 -28.73 60.48 13.98
C LYS A 8 -29.36 59.16 14.43
N LYS A 9 -30.56 59.20 15.00
CA LYS A 9 -31.28 57.99 15.44
C LYS A 9 -31.76 57.15 14.25
N MET A 10 -32.29 57.78 13.20
CA MET A 10 -32.67 57.10 11.95
C MET A 10 -31.45 56.52 11.22
N GLN A 11 -30.34 57.26 11.13
CA GLN A 11 -29.09 56.76 10.54
C GLN A 11 -28.57 55.53 11.30
N LYS A 12 -28.57 55.55 12.64
CA LYS A 12 -28.14 54.42 13.47
C LYS A 12 -29.04 53.18 13.28
N LEU A 13 -30.35 53.37 13.19
CA LEU A 13 -31.30 52.28 12.88
C LEU A 13 -31.05 51.69 11.48
N SER A 14 -30.80 52.55 10.48
CA SER A 14 -30.50 52.10 9.12
C SER A 14 -29.19 51.31 9.04
N ALA A 15 -28.13 51.78 9.71
CA ALA A 15 -26.82 51.12 9.73
C ALA A 15 -26.89 49.75 10.43
N ASN A 16 -27.61 49.67 11.56
CA ASN A 16 -27.82 48.40 12.26
C ASN A 16 -28.60 47.40 11.39
N CYS A 17 -29.60 47.87 10.62
CA CYS A 17 -30.36 47.00 9.71
C CYS A 17 -29.49 46.48 8.57
N ILE A 18 -28.65 47.33 7.97
CA ILE A 18 -27.70 46.93 6.91
C ILE A 18 -26.69 45.92 7.46
N PHE A 19 -26.12 46.18 8.64
CA PHE A 19 -25.16 45.27 9.28
C PHE A 19 -25.80 43.90 9.56
N PHE A 20 -27.03 43.88 10.07
CA PHE A 20 -27.73 42.62 10.35
C PHE A 20 -28.01 41.81 9.08
N LYS A 21 -28.35 42.48 7.96
CA LYS A 21 -28.55 41.84 6.65
C LYS A 21 -27.26 41.26 6.09
N ILE A 22 -26.15 42.00 6.15
CA ILE A 22 -24.84 41.50 5.71
C ILE A 22 -24.42 40.30 6.55
N PHE A 23 -24.59 40.37 7.87
CA PHE A 23 -24.26 39.29 8.78
C PHE A 23 -25.07 38.01 8.50
N THR A 24 -26.37 38.13 8.21
CA THR A 24 -27.21 36.97 7.84
C THR A 24 -26.81 36.38 6.48
N ILE A 25 -26.46 37.18 5.48
CA ILE A 25 -25.98 36.69 4.18
C ILE A 25 -24.66 35.94 4.33
N VAL A 26 -23.72 36.45 5.12
CA VAL A 26 -22.42 35.82 5.35
C VAL A 26 -22.60 34.46 6.05
N ILE A 27 -23.43 34.39 7.10
CA ILE A 27 -23.73 33.12 7.78
C ILE A 27 -24.37 32.12 6.80
N PHE A 28 -25.32 32.57 5.99
CA PHE A 28 -25.96 31.72 4.98
C PHE A 28 -24.96 31.17 3.96
N CYS A 29 -24.03 32.01 3.48
CA CYS A 29 -22.98 31.58 2.55
C CYS A 29 -22.03 30.56 3.19
N ILE A 30 -21.64 30.75 4.47
CA ILE A 30 -20.78 29.80 5.18
C ILE A 30 -21.49 28.46 5.37
N LEU A 31 -22.76 28.47 5.76
CA LEU A 31 -23.56 27.24 5.92
C LEU A 31 -23.74 26.50 4.59
N GLN A 32 -23.96 27.24 3.49
CA GLN A 32 -24.10 26.66 2.15
C GLN A 32 -22.77 26.11 1.61
N CYS A 33 -21.65 26.77 1.91
CA CYS A 33 -20.31 26.24 1.60
C CYS A 33 -19.99 24.99 2.42
N ALA A 34 -20.34 24.98 3.71
CA ALA A 34 -20.14 23.82 4.58
C ALA A 34 -20.96 22.62 4.09
N SER A 35 -22.24 22.83 3.73
CA SER A 35 -23.08 21.74 3.21
C SER A 35 -22.60 21.22 1.85
N HIS A 36 -22.03 22.08 1.01
CA HIS A 36 -21.47 21.66 -0.28
C HIS A 36 -20.18 20.85 -0.11
N ILE A 37 -19.32 21.20 0.85
CA ILE A 37 -18.11 20.43 1.16
C ILE A 37 -18.49 19.06 1.76
N GLU A 38 -19.49 19.04 2.64
CA GLU A 38 -19.99 17.82 3.30
C GLU A 38 -20.65 16.86 2.31
N ASN A 39 -21.38 17.36 1.30
CA ASN A 39 -22.07 16.49 0.34
C ASN A 39 -21.17 15.97 -0.79
N ASP A 40 -20.29 16.80 -1.37
CA ASP A 40 -19.57 16.40 -2.60
C ASP A 40 -18.19 15.80 -2.35
N LYS A 41 -17.45 16.31 -1.35
CA LYS A 41 -16.07 15.86 -1.09
C LYS A 41 -15.99 14.77 -0.04
N LEU A 42 -16.94 14.73 0.91
CA LEU A 42 -16.93 13.74 1.98
C LEU A 42 -17.02 12.30 1.44
N PRO A 43 -17.90 11.95 0.48
CA PRO A 43 -17.97 10.58 -0.03
C PRO A 43 -16.69 10.15 -0.73
N TYR A 44 -16.04 11.06 -1.47
CA TYR A 44 -14.78 10.79 -2.15
C TYR A 44 -13.63 10.58 -1.16
N LEU A 45 -13.44 11.52 -0.21
CA LEU A 45 -12.41 11.43 0.82
C LEU A 45 -12.64 10.21 1.71
N GLN A 46 -13.89 9.92 2.06
CA GLN A 46 -14.24 8.74 2.83
C GLN A 46 -14.05 7.45 2.04
N GLY A 47 -14.25 7.47 0.71
CA GLY A 47 -13.90 6.38 -0.19
C GLY A 47 -12.40 6.09 -0.24
N GLU A 48 -11.56 7.12 -0.33
CA GLU A 48 -10.10 6.99 -0.29
C GLU A 48 -9.60 6.53 1.08
N ILE A 49 -10.10 7.13 2.18
CA ILE A 49 -9.76 6.72 3.55
C ILE A 49 -10.22 5.28 3.81
N ASN A 50 -11.44 4.90 3.41
CA ASN A 50 -11.94 3.54 3.58
C ASN A 50 -11.14 2.54 2.76
N MET A 51 -10.74 2.88 1.52
CA MET A 51 -9.86 2.00 0.72
C MET A 51 -8.47 1.89 1.32
N GLY A 52 -7.86 3.00 1.74
CA GLY A 52 -6.56 3.03 2.41
C GLY A 52 -6.58 2.21 3.70
N ASN A 53 -7.57 2.44 4.56
CA ASN A 53 -7.78 1.69 5.80
C ASN A 53 -8.03 0.20 5.53
N LYS A 54 -8.81 -0.15 4.51
CA LYS A 54 -9.06 -1.55 4.13
C LYS A 54 -7.80 -2.22 3.62
N LEU A 55 -6.94 -1.52 2.89
CA LEU A 55 -5.65 -2.05 2.42
C LEU A 55 -4.68 -2.24 3.59
N THR A 56 -4.56 -1.23 4.46
CA THR A 56 -3.75 -1.31 5.68
C THR A 56 -4.23 -2.41 6.61
N ALA A 57 -5.54 -2.52 6.84
CA ALA A 57 -6.13 -3.58 7.64
C ALA A 57 -5.88 -4.97 7.03
N ARG A 58 -5.98 -5.11 5.70
CA ARG A 58 -5.63 -6.36 5.00
C ARG A 58 -4.15 -6.71 5.16
N ARG A 59 -3.25 -5.73 5.04
CA ARG A 59 -1.80 -5.92 5.23
C ARG A 59 -1.47 -6.30 6.68
N LEU A 60 -2.05 -5.61 7.65
CA LEU A 60 -1.86 -5.93 9.07
C LEU A 60 -2.44 -7.31 9.41
N ALA A 61 -3.61 -7.64 8.86
CA ALA A 61 -4.20 -8.96 9.02
C ALA A 61 -3.34 -10.05 8.37
N SER A 62 -2.79 -9.84 7.17
CA SER A 62 -1.93 -10.82 6.51
C SER A 62 -0.63 -11.03 7.28
N LEU A 63 0.00 -9.96 7.78
CA LEU A 63 1.19 -10.02 8.63
C LEU A 63 0.90 -10.77 9.93
N TYR A 64 -0.18 -10.42 10.63
CA TYR A 64 -0.60 -11.10 11.86
C TYR A 64 -0.90 -12.58 11.61
N ILE A 65 -1.65 -12.91 10.56
CA ILE A 65 -1.96 -14.30 10.21
C ILE A 65 -0.66 -15.07 9.90
N SER A 66 0.24 -14.51 9.10
CA SER A 66 1.55 -15.12 8.81
C SER A 66 2.32 -15.38 10.12
N GLU A 67 2.40 -14.40 11.01
CA GLU A 67 3.07 -14.54 12.30
C GLU A 67 2.45 -15.65 13.17
N GLN A 68 1.11 -15.72 13.25
CA GLN A 68 0.41 -16.77 14.00
C GLN A 68 0.67 -18.16 13.40
N ARG A 69 0.81 -18.27 12.08
CA ARG A 69 1.09 -19.54 11.40
C ARG A 69 2.49 -20.04 11.70
N TYR A 70 3.49 -19.15 11.68
CA TYR A 70 4.85 -19.49 12.10
C TYR A 70 4.91 -19.89 13.58
N LYS A 71 4.24 -19.17 14.47
CA LYS A 71 4.11 -19.55 15.90
C LYS A 71 3.48 -20.93 16.07
N LYS A 72 2.47 -21.26 15.26
CA LYS A 72 1.83 -22.58 15.31
C LYS A 72 2.77 -23.71 14.87
N ILE A 73 3.66 -23.46 13.90
CA ILE A 73 4.69 -24.44 13.50
C ILE A 73 5.70 -24.65 14.64
N GLU A 74 6.08 -23.56 15.31
CA GLU A 74 6.95 -23.61 16.49
C GLU A 74 6.30 -24.40 17.64
N MET A 75 5.00 -24.17 17.91
CA MET A 75 4.26 -24.78 19.02
C MET A 75 3.83 -26.24 18.78
N ASN A 76 3.36 -26.60 17.58
CA ASN A 76 2.83 -27.95 17.28
C ASN A 76 3.93 -28.96 16.90
N SER A 77 5.12 -28.76 17.46
CA SER A 77 6.37 -29.41 17.13
C SER A 77 6.26 -30.95 17.08
N SER A 78 6.12 -31.51 15.87
CA SER A 78 6.60 -32.87 15.62
C SER A 78 8.09 -32.94 15.94
N SER A 79 8.56 -34.04 16.53
CA SER A 79 9.99 -34.32 16.69
C SER A 79 10.72 -34.50 15.34
N ASP A 80 9.97 -34.55 14.25
CA ASP A 80 10.46 -34.73 12.89
C ASP A 80 10.87 -33.40 12.23
N LEU A 81 12.16 -33.27 11.96
CA LEU A 81 12.79 -32.16 11.24
C LEU A 81 12.26 -32.02 9.81
N GLU A 82 12.06 -33.11 9.08
CA GLU A 82 11.61 -33.07 7.68
C GLU A 82 10.19 -32.52 7.59
N LYS A 83 9.32 -32.92 8.52
CA LYS A 83 7.95 -32.38 8.60
C LYS A 83 7.93 -30.89 8.93
N LYS A 84 8.76 -30.44 9.88
CA LYS A 84 8.90 -29.00 10.19
C LYS A 84 9.41 -28.20 8.99
N TRP A 85 10.45 -28.71 8.33
CA TRP A 85 11.00 -28.11 7.12
C TRP A 85 9.95 -27.94 6.01
N LYS A 86 9.24 -29.02 5.66
CA LYS A 86 8.18 -28.96 4.64
C LYS A 86 7.09 -27.96 4.98
N ASN A 87 6.69 -27.88 6.26
CA ASN A 87 5.68 -26.92 6.72
C ASN A 87 6.15 -25.47 6.56
N ILE A 88 7.39 -25.14 6.96
CA ILE A 88 7.89 -23.76 6.82
C ILE A 88 8.05 -23.37 5.35
N CYS A 89 8.53 -24.28 4.48
CA CYS A 89 8.64 -24.01 3.04
C CYS A 89 7.26 -23.77 2.41
N PHE A 90 6.23 -24.51 2.84
CA PHE A 90 4.87 -24.30 2.36
C PHE A 90 4.31 -22.93 2.78
N GLU A 91 4.49 -22.56 4.05
CA GLU A 91 4.08 -21.24 4.55
C GLU A 91 4.80 -20.10 3.82
N TRP A 92 6.12 -20.23 3.64
CA TRP A 92 6.93 -19.25 2.93
C TRP A 92 6.48 -19.06 1.48
N ARG A 93 6.26 -20.15 0.73
CA ARG A 93 5.74 -20.08 -0.65
C ARG A 93 4.36 -19.42 -0.72
N ARG A 94 3.50 -19.65 0.27
CA ARG A 94 2.22 -18.96 0.33
C ARG A 94 2.40 -17.47 0.56
N ASP A 95 3.24 -17.08 1.51
CA ASP A 95 3.52 -15.67 1.80
C ASP A 95 4.11 -14.95 0.56
N LEU A 96 5.06 -15.59 -0.15
CA LEU A 96 5.61 -15.08 -1.41
C LEU A 96 4.54 -14.86 -2.48
N ASN A 97 3.64 -15.83 -2.65
CA ASN A 97 2.54 -15.71 -3.61
C ASN A 97 1.57 -14.57 -3.25
N ASP A 98 1.28 -14.37 -1.96
CA ASP A 98 0.43 -13.28 -1.50
C ASP A 98 1.11 -11.91 -1.73
N ILE A 99 2.41 -11.79 -1.48
CA ILE A 99 3.20 -10.59 -1.77
C ILE A 99 3.24 -10.30 -3.27
N CYS A 100 3.57 -11.29 -4.10
CA CYS A 100 3.62 -11.13 -5.55
C CYS A 100 2.27 -10.69 -6.11
N LYS A 101 1.16 -11.24 -5.61
CA LYS A 101 -0.20 -10.79 -5.96
C LYS A 101 -0.47 -9.36 -5.52
N GLN A 102 -0.06 -8.97 -4.32
CA GLN A 102 -0.22 -7.60 -3.84
C GLN A 102 0.51 -6.61 -4.76
N ILE A 103 1.77 -6.90 -5.10
CA ILE A 103 2.58 -6.06 -5.99
C ILE A 103 1.95 -6.01 -7.39
N PHE A 104 1.51 -7.15 -7.92
CA PHE A 104 0.82 -7.24 -9.21
C PHE A 104 -0.41 -6.33 -9.27
N TRP A 105 -1.28 -6.37 -8.25
CA TRP A 105 -2.51 -5.58 -8.28
C TRP A 105 -2.26 -4.08 -8.14
N GLU A 106 -1.29 -3.66 -7.33
CA GLU A 106 -0.88 -2.25 -7.26
C GLU A 106 -0.27 -1.79 -8.59
N PHE A 107 0.59 -2.61 -9.19
CA PHE A 107 1.12 -2.39 -10.54
C PHE A 107 0.00 -2.20 -11.56
N LYS A 108 -0.94 -3.14 -11.65
CA LYS A 108 -2.09 -3.06 -12.56
C LYS A 108 -2.92 -1.80 -12.33
N LYS A 109 -3.14 -1.41 -11.08
CA LYS A 109 -3.88 -0.19 -10.73
C LYS A 109 -3.17 1.06 -11.24
N VAL A 110 -1.84 1.14 -11.10
CA VAL A 110 -1.04 2.25 -11.63
C VAL A 110 -1.08 2.28 -13.16
N CYS A 111 -0.98 1.13 -13.83
CA CYS A 111 -1.09 1.02 -15.28
C CYS A 111 -2.43 1.54 -15.79
N ILE A 112 -3.54 1.09 -15.20
CA ILE A 112 -4.90 1.52 -15.57
C ILE A 112 -5.07 3.03 -15.33
N LYS A 113 -4.66 3.54 -14.17
CA LYS A 113 -4.79 4.97 -13.83
C LYS A 113 -4.05 5.87 -14.83
N ASN A 114 -2.88 5.45 -15.30
CA ASN A 114 -2.02 6.24 -16.17
C ASN A 114 -2.17 5.92 -17.66
N LYS A 115 -3.10 5.03 -18.03
CA LYS A 115 -3.29 4.52 -19.40
C LYS A 115 -1.98 4.07 -20.04
N VAL A 116 -1.18 3.32 -19.28
CA VAL A 116 0.13 2.82 -19.74
C VAL A 116 -0.07 1.93 -20.96
N ASN A 117 0.83 2.05 -21.94
CA ASN A 117 0.83 1.18 -23.12
C ASN A 117 1.01 -0.30 -22.69
N VAL A 118 0.24 -1.19 -23.31
CA VAL A 118 0.16 -2.61 -22.95
C VAL A 118 1.50 -3.34 -23.14
N ASP A 119 2.30 -2.97 -24.14
CA ASP A 119 3.61 -3.59 -24.37
C ASP A 119 4.60 -3.21 -23.28
N ILE A 120 4.63 -1.94 -22.88
CA ILE A 120 5.45 -1.45 -21.74
C ILE A 120 5.01 -2.10 -20.44
N GLU A 121 3.70 -2.20 -20.21
CA GLU A 121 3.14 -2.88 -19.05
C GLU A 121 3.62 -4.34 -18.99
N ASN A 122 3.41 -5.09 -20.07
CA ASN A 122 3.75 -6.52 -20.12
C ASN A 122 5.25 -6.76 -19.98
N ASP A 123 6.08 -5.96 -20.66
CA ASP A 123 7.54 -6.07 -20.60
C ASP A 123 8.08 -5.73 -19.20
N THR A 124 7.57 -4.66 -18.59
CA THR A 124 7.99 -4.23 -17.24
C THR A 124 7.61 -5.26 -16.19
N TRP A 125 6.37 -5.78 -16.23
CA TRP A 125 5.95 -6.84 -15.32
C TRP A 125 6.73 -8.13 -15.53
N LYS A 126 6.94 -8.55 -16.79
CA LYS A 126 7.69 -9.75 -17.12
C LYS A 126 9.11 -9.67 -16.59
N THR A 127 9.81 -8.57 -16.86
CA THR A 127 11.20 -8.37 -16.41
C THR A 127 11.30 -8.48 -14.89
N TRP A 128 10.48 -7.72 -14.15
CA TRP A 128 10.49 -7.77 -12.68
C TRP A 128 10.14 -9.15 -12.14
N ARG A 129 9.12 -9.82 -12.71
CA ARG A 129 8.72 -11.16 -12.28
C ARG A 129 9.84 -12.17 -12.51
N ASP A 130 10.51 -12.11 -13.65
CA ASP A 130 11.58 -13.05 -14.00
C ASP A 130 12.80 -12.85 -13.07
N GLU A 131 13.18 -11.59 -12.79
CA GLU A 131 14.22 -11.23 -11.81
C GLU A 131 13.89 -11.73 -10.38
N VAL A 132 12.65 -11.50 -9.92
CA VAL A 132 12.18 -11.95 -8.61
C VAL A 132 12.13 -13.48 -8.54
N GLN A 133 11.69 -14.14 -9.60
CA GLN A 133 11.63 -15.60 -9.65
C GLN A 133 13.02 -16.22 -9.54
N ASP A 134 14.02 -15.63 -10.19
CA ASP A 134 15.39 -16.13 -10.10
C ASP A 134 15.99 -15.89 -8.71
N ARG A 135 15.72 -14.76 -8.07
CA ARG A 135 16.08 -14.53 -6.66
C ARG A 135 15.42 -15.52 -5.71
N ILE A 136 14.14 -15.82 -5.90
CA ILE A 136 13.42 -16.83 -5.09
C ILE A 136 14.09 -18.19 -5.24
N LYS A 137 14.42 -18.62 -6.46
CA LYS A 137 15.10 -19.91 -6.69
C LYS A 137 16.47 -19.95 -6.01
N MET A 138 17.27 -18.89 -6.13
CA MET A 138 18.58 -18.82 -5.47
C MET A 138 18.42 -18.95 -3.95
N LYS A 139 17.46 -18.24 -3.37
CA LYS A 139 17.16 -18.32 -1.93
C LYS A 139 16.66 -19.70 -1.51
N GLU A 140 15.76 -20.31 -2.29
CA GLU A 140 15.25 -21.67 -2.05
C GLU A 140 16.39 -22.69 -2.05
N GLU A 141 17.33 -22.58 -2.99
CA GLU A 141 18.49 -23.48 -3.09
C GLU A 141 19.45 -23.29 -1.92
N GLU A 142 19.82 -22.05 -1.58
CA GLU A 142 20.68 -21.76 -0.43
C GLU A 142 20.12 -22.34 0.88
N ASP A 143 18.83 -22.11 1.14
CA ASP A 143 18.17 -22.59 2.33
C ASP A 143 18.00 -24.12 2.33
N TYR A 144 17.80 -24.72 1.16
CA TYR A 144 17.78 -26.17 1.02
C TYR A 144 19.15 -26.81 1.29
N GLN A 145 20.23 -26.19 0.83
CA GLN A 145 21.59 -26.64 1.12
C GLN A 145 21.92 -26.52 2.62
N ASP A 146 21.49 -25.45 3.28
CA ASP A 146 21.59 -25.34 4.74
C ASP A 146 20.80 -26.45 5.46
N TYR A 147 19.60 -26.76 4.99
CA TYR A 147 18.79 -27.86 5.53
C TYR A 147 19.49 -29.22 5.37
N LEU A 148 20.06 -29.52 4.20
CA LEU A 148 20.80 -30.77 3.97
C LEU A 148 22.00 -30.88 4.91
N ARG A 149 22.80 -29.81 5.04
CA ARG A 149 23.92 -29.77 5.99
C ARG A 149 23.48 -29.98 7.42
N PHE A 150 22.41 -29.32 7.85
CA PHE A 150 21.89 -29.47 9.21
C PHE A 150 21.38 -30.89 9.48
N LYS A 151 20.70 -31.49 8.49
CA LYS A 151 20.18 -32.87 8.57
C LYS A 151 21.29 -33.91 8.77
N GLU A 152 22.48 -33.66 8.26
CA GLU A 152 23.64 -34.55 8.42
C GLU A 152 24.34 -34.44 9.79
N THR A 153 23.96 -33.46 10.62
CA THR A 153 24.53 -33.29 11.97
C THR A 153 23.84 -34.18 13.01
N GLN A 154 24.52 -34.43 14.13
CA GLN A 154 23.87 -34.96 15.34
C GLN A 154 23.21 -33.80 16.11
N TYR A 155 21.97 -33.46 15.76
CA TYR A 155 21.23 -32.36 16.37
C TYR A 155 20.32 -32.82 17.52
N THR A 156 20.14 -31.96 18.52
CA THR A 156 19.11 -32.12 19.55
C THR A 156 17.78 -31.50 19.10
N THR A 157 16.71 -31.72 19.87
CA THR A 157 15.42 -31.02 19.64
C THR A 157 15.57 -29.50 19.75
N THR A 158 16.43 -29.02 20.65
CA THR A 158 16.71 -27.58 20.82
C THR A 158 17.40 -27.02 19.58
N ASP A 159 18.40 -27.74 19.05
CA ASP A 159 19.11 -27.32 17.83
C ASP A 159 18.17 -27.28 16.62
N MET A 160 17.31 -28.29 16.47
CA MET A 160 16.29 -28.31 15.42
C MET A 160 15.35 -27.11 15.52
N ASN A 161 14.84 -26.81 16.72
CA ASN A 161 13.94 -25.67 16.91
C ASN A 161 14.63 -24.34 16.59
N LYS A 162 15.89 -24.20 17.01
CA LYS A 162 16.71 -23.02 16.68
C LYS A 162 16.92 -22.87 15.17
N PHE A 163 17.31 -23.95 14.48
CA PHE A 163 17.47 -23.95 13.02
C PHE A 163 16.18 -23.53 12.30
N ILE A 164 15.04 -24.12 12.68
CA ILE A 164 13.74 -23.80 12.08
C ILE A 164 13.37 -22.33 12.35
N TYR A 165 13.61 -21.82 13.55
CA TYR A 165 13.36 -20.41 13.88
C TYR A 165 14.22 -19.47 13.03
N GLU A 166 15.52 -19.75 12.90
CA GLU A 166 16.43 -18.96 12.07
C GLU A 166 15.97 -18.92 10.60
N LYS A 167 15.48 -20.04 10.07
CA LYS A 167 14.94 -20.12 8.71
C LYS A 167 13.63 -19.34 8.55
N ILE A 168 12.73 -19.42 9.52
CA ILE A 168 11.52 -18.59 9.54
C ILE A 168 11.87 -17.09 9.51
N VAL A 169 12.84 -16.66 10.32
CA VAL A 169 13.30 -15.26 10.34
C VAL A 169 13.92 -14.87 9.01
N SER A 170 14.79 -15.73 8.44
CA SER A 170 15.42 -15.48 7.15
C SER A 170 14.40 -15.34 6.02
N PHE A 171 13.38 -16.19 5.97
CA PHE A 171 12.29 -16.08 4.98
C PHE A 171 11.48 -14.80 5.14
N LYS A 172 11.20 -14.37 6.38
CA LYS A 172 10.50 -13.11 6.65
C LYS A 172 11.29 -11.91 6.15
N LEU A 173 12.60 -11.87 6.43
CA LEU A 173 13.47 -10.78 5.97
C LEU A 173 13.48 -10.69 4.43
N PHE A 174 13.62 -11.82 3.74
CA PHE A 174 13.56 -11.87 2.28
C PHE A 174 12.21 -11.37 1.74
N ASN A 175 11.10 -11.76 2.37
CA ASN A 175 9.76 -11.30 2.01
C ASN A 175 9.59 -9.79 2.21
N ASP A 176 10.13 -9.24 3.30
CA ASP A 176 10.08 -7.81 3.60
C ASP A 176 10.92 -6.99 2.62
N GLU A 177 12.09 -7.50 2.22
CA GLU A 177 12.94 -6.92 1.16
C GLU A 177 12.17 -6.82 -0.16
N LEU A 178 11.57 -7.93 -0.64
CA LEU A 178 10.74 -7.92 -1.85
C LEU A 178 9.59 -6.92 -1.78
N LEU A 179 8.94 -6.83 -0.61
CA LEU A 179 7.84 -5.88 -0.42
C LEU A 179 8.33 -4.42 -0.41
N SER A 180 9.54 -4.16 0.09
CA SER A 180 10.15 -2.83 0.13
C SER A 180 10.49 -2.30 -1.26
N GLU A 181 10.84 -3.19 -2.19
CA GLU A 181 11.17 -2.84 -3.58
C GLU A 181 9.97 -2.45 -4.43
N LYS A 182 8.74 -2.74 -3.95
CA LYS A 182 7.50 -2.47 -4.68
C LYS A 182 7.40 -1.01 -5.12
N ASP A 183 7.70 -0.05 -4.25
CA ASP A 183 7.55 1.38 -4.60
C ASP A 183 8.57 1.79 -5.69
N SER A 184 9.81 1.30 -5.60
CA SER A 184 10.85 1.53 -6.62
C SER A 184 10.49 0.86 -7.96
N PHE A 185 9.89 -0.32 -7.95
CA PHE A 185 9.38 -0.98 -9.15
C PHE A 185 8.28 -0.15 -9.84
N ILE A 186 7.34 0.36 -9.06
CA ILE A 186 6.26 1.23 -9.58
C ILE A 186 6.82 2.54 -10.12
N GLU A 187 7.79 3.14 -9.44
CA GLU A 187 8.47 4.35 -9.92
C GLU A 187 9.19 4.11 -11.26
N CYS A 188 9.88 2.97 -11.41
CA CYS A 188 10.53 2.56 -12.65
C CYS A 188 9.53 2.47 -13.81
N LEU A 189 8.35 1.85 -13.60
CA LEU A 189 7.27 1.82 -14.58
C LEU A 189 6.84 3.23 -15.00
N VAL A 190 6.59 4.11 -14.03
CA VAL A 190 6.12 5.48 -14.31
C VAL A 190 7.16 6.25 -15.11
N ASN A 191 8.43 6.12 -14.78
CA ASN A 191 9.53 6.77 -15.51
C ASN A 191 9.66 6.24 -16.95
N LYS A 192 9.59 4.90 -17.14
CA LYS A 192 9.55 4.30 -18.48
C LYS A 192 8.37 4.82 -19.30
N TRP A 193 7.19 4.94 -18.69
CA TRP A 193 6.00 5.45 -19.36
C TRP A 193 6.09 6.93 -19.71
N LEU A 194 6.64 7.77 -18.82
CA LEU A 194 6.84 9.19 -19.08
C LEU A 194 7.81 9.41 -20.24
N LYS A 195 8.95 8.72 -20.22
CA LYS A 195 9.93 8.77 -21.31
C LYS A 195 9.34 8.34 -22.65
N TYR A 196 8.58 7.24 -22.68
CA TYR A 196 7.89 6.82 -23.89
C TYR A 196 6.91 7.89 -24.38
N LYS A 197 6.23 8.59 -23.46
CA LYS A 197 5.30 9.64 -23.86
C LYS A 197 6.01 10.84 -24.49
N GLU A 198 7.12 11.27 -23.93
CA GLU A 198 7.95 12.35 -24.48
C GLU A 198 8.44 11.98 -25.89
N GLU A 199 8.92 10.75 -26.09
CA GLU A 199 9.45 10.30 -27.37
C GLU A 199 8.38 10.13 -28.47
N HIS A 200 7.15 9.79 -28.11
CA HIS A 200 6.10 9.45 -29.09
C HIS A 200 4.94 10.43 -29.21
N PHE A 201 4.69 11.29 -28.21
CA PHE A 201 3.55 12.23 -28.24
C PHE A 201 3.96 13.71 -28.31
N ASP A 202 5.15 14.10 -27.85
CA ASP A 202 5.58 15.51 -27.90
C ASP A 202 6.05 15.97 -29.30
N ILE A 203 6.11 15.07 -30.29
CA ILE A 203 6.43 15.45 -31.68
C ILE A 203 5.26 16.15 -32.41
N LYS A 204 4.08 16.30 -31.77
CA LYS A 204 2.92 16.97 -32.40
C LYS A 204 2.72 18.45 -32.09
N SER A 205 3.73 19.16 -31.57
CA SER A 205 3.78 20.62 -31.65
C SER A 205 4.90 21.10 -32.59
N VAL A 206 4.96 20.55 -33.80
CA VAL A 206 5.66 21.19 -34.93
C VAL A 206 4.69 21.30 -36.09
N LYS A 207 3.85 22.33 -36.05
CA LYS A 207 3.33 23.06 -37.21
C LYS A 207 2.78 24.40 -36.75
#